data_AF-A0A7S4CUW1-F1
#
_entry.id   AF-A0A7S4CUW1-F1
#
_cell.length_a   1.000
_cell.length_b   1.000
_cell.length_c   1.000
_cell.angle_alpha   90.00
_cell.angle_beta   90.00
_cell.angle_gamma   90.00
#
_symmetry.space_group_name_H-M   'P 1'
#
loop_
_entity.id
_entity.type
_entity.pdbx_description
1 polymer ?
#
loop_
_entity_poly.entity_id
_entity_poly.type
_entity_poly.pdbx_seq_one_letter_code
_entity_poly.pdbx_strand_id
1 'polypeptide(L)'
;FFLELGALDGSRLSNTRFFEDHRQWKGILIEPNPNMYARLRKVRKCAHRLQMAVCATASRVHFVTNGAFSGVLEFMPGYQKPPPRRVAALPTLECRRLDWVLEQFGVTHVDFFSLDVEGGELQVLQTLDWSRITMDVI
;
A
#
# COMPACT_ATOMS: atom_id res chain seq x y z
N PHE A 1 -10.01 -11.00 -8.28
CA PHE A 1 -9.87 -9.74 -7.52
C PHE A 1 -8.41 -9.59 -7.17
N PHE A 2 -7.79 -8.45 -7.46
CA PHE A 2 -6.38 -8.23 -7.13
C PHE A 2 -6.20 -7.25 -5.96
N LEU A 3 -5.06 -7.37 -5.29
CA LEU A 3 -4.56 -6.39 -4.33
C LEU A 3 -3.15 -6.00 -4.74
N GLU A 4 -2.83 -4.71 -4.75
CA GLU A 4 -1.48 -4.20 -5.00
C GLU A 4 -1.10 -3.21 -3.90
N LEU A 5 -0.08 -3.56 -3.12
CA LEU A 5 0.56 -2.66 -2.17
C LEU A 5 1.90 -2.22 -2.76
N GLY A 6 2.15 -0.91 -2.80
CA GLY A 6 3.25 -0.32 -3.56
C GLY A 6 2.87 0.01 -5.00
N ALA A 7 1.63 0.44 -5.22
CA ALA A 7 1.07 0.61 -6.57
C ALA A 7 1.67 1.77 -7.39
N LEU A 8 2.60 2.54 -6.81
CA LEU A 8 3.35 3.61 -7.47
C LEU A 8 2.43 4.58 -8.22
N ASP A 9 2.70 4.85 -9.50
CA ASP A 9 1.90 5.74 -10.34
C ASP A 9 0.71 5.03 -11.00
N GLY A 10 0.46 3.76 -10.63
CA GLY A 10 -0.61 2.90 -11.16
C GLY A 10 -0.37 2.39 -12.57
N SER A 11 0.76 2.70 -13.21
CA SER A 11 1.04 2.29 -14.59
C SER A 11 2.40 1.63 -14.72
N ARG A 12 3.46 2.34 -14.35
CA ARG A 12 4.83 1.87 -14.46
C ARG A 12 5.06 0.80 -13.41
N LEU A 13 5.60 -0.35 -13.83
CA LEU A 13 5.89 -1.51 -12.97
C LEU A 13 4.66 -2.10 -12.26
N SER A 14 3.43 -1.78 -12.69
CA SER A 14 2.25 -2.38 -12.05
C SER A 14 2.13 -3.85 -12.42
N ASN A 15 2.05 -4.70 -11.41
CA ASN A 15 1.83 -6.14 -11.58
C ASN A 15 0.36 -6.47 -11.79
N THR A 16 -0.57 -5.55 -11.48
CA THR A 16 -2.01 -5.83 -11.60
C THR A 16 -2.70 -5.20 -12.80
N ARG A 17 -2.02 -4.30 -13.53
CA ARG A 17 -2.63 -3.55 -14.63
C ARG A 17 -3.24 -4.44 -15.70
N PHE A 18 -2.55 -5.51 -16.06
CA PHE A 18 -3.03 -6.47 -17.05
C PHE A 18 -4.40 -7.07 -16.64
N PHE A 19 -4.58 -7.42 -15.36
CA PHE A 19 -5.83 -8.00 -14.88
C PHE A 19 -6.98 -7.00 -14.92
N GLU A 20 -6.72 -5.73 -14.60
CA GLU A 20 -7.73 -4.67 -14.75
C GLU A 20 -8.10 -4.44 -16.22
N ASP A 21 -7.11 -4.16 -17.07
CA ASP A 21 -7.32 -3.68 -18.44
C ASP A 21 -7.83 -4.80 -19.38
N HIS A 22 -7.39 -6.04 -19.19
CA HIS A 22 -7.66 -7.14 -20.13
C HIS A 22 -8.49 -8.29 -19.55
N ARG A 23 -8.60 -8.39 -18.22
CA ARG A 23 -9.37 -9.46 -17.56
C ARG A 23 -10.59 -8.93 -16.81
N GLN A 24 -10.79 -7.61 -16.82
CA GLN A 24 -11.89 -6.92 -16.14
C GLN A 24 -11.93 -7.21 -14.63
N TRP A 25 -10.77 -7.53 -14.04
CA TRP A 25 -10.69 -7.74 -12.60
C TRP A 25 -10.89 -6.41 -11.88
N LYS A 26 -11.64 -6.48 -10.78
CA LYS A 26 -11.66 -5.43 -9.77
C LYS A 26 -10.50 -5.66 -8.79
N GLY A 27 -10.09 -4.60 -8.11
CA GLY A 27 -9.06 -4.71 -7.10
C GLY A 27 -8.88 -3.46 -6.27
N ILE A 28 -7.94 -3.54 -5.34
CA ILE A 28 -7.53 -2.43 -4.46
C ILE A 28 -6.06 -2.13 -4.73
N LEU A 29 -5.75 -0.85 -4.91
CA LEU A 29 -4.41 -0.30 -5.03
C LEU A 29 -4.11 0.54 -3.79
N ILE A 30 -3.01 0.26 -3.09
CA ILE A 30 -2.55 1.04 -1.94
C ILE A 30 -1.20 1.68 -2.28
N GLU A 31 -1.16 3.00 -2.25
CA GLU A 31 0.05 3.78 -2.48
C GLU A 31 0.17 4.92 -1.45
N PRO A 32 1.12 4.85 -0.51
CA PRO A 32 1.28 5.88 0.52
C PRO A 32 1.85 7.20 -0.01
N ASN A 33 2.72 7.18 -1.03
CA ASN A 33 3.39 8.38 -1.54
C ASN A 33 2.38 9.35 -2.19
N PRO A 34 2.18 10.56 -1.65
CA PRO A 34 1.16 11.50 -2.14
C PRO A 34 1.32 11.85 -3.63
N ASN A 35 2.56 11.97 -4.10
CA ASN A 35 2.85 12.34 -5.48
C ASN A 35 2.53 11.20 -6.45
N MET A 36 2.82 9.95 -6.06
CA MET A 36 2.54 8.77 -6.87
C MET A 36 1.04 8.46 -6.86
N TYR A 37 0.41 8.51 -5.68
CA TYR A 37 -1.02 8.35 -5.53
C TYR A 37 -1.83 9.34 -6.38
N ALA A 38 -1.40 10.61 -6.46
CA ALA A 38 -2.05 11.61 -7.30
C ALA A 38 -2.01 11.26 -8.80
N ARG A 39 -0.97 10.55 -9.26
CA ARG A 39 -0.88 10.04 -10.64
C ARG A 39 -1.71 8.77 -10.81
N LEU A 40 -1.60 7.83 -9.88
CA LEU A 40 -2.37 6.59 -9.83
C LEU A 40 -3.87 6.86 -9.95
N ARG A 41 -4.40 7.85 -9.22
CA ARG A 41 -5.80 8.26 -9.31
C ARG A 41 -6.25 8.70 -10.70
N LYS A 42 -5.36 9.25 -11.51
CA LYS A 42 -5.69 9.71 -12.87
C LYS A 42 -5.76 8.53 -13.84
N VAL A 43 -4.92 7.52 -13.65
CA VAL A 43 -4.72 6.43 -14.62
C VAL A 43 -5.50 5.14 -14.29
N ARG A 44 -5.78 4.85 -13.01
CA ARG A 44 -6.43 3.60 -12.58
C ARG A 44 -7.82 3.85 -12.04
N LYS A 45 -8.77 4.17 -12.91
CA LYS A 45 -10.12 4.63 -12.54
C LYS A 45 -11.06 3.51 -12.05
N CYS A 46 -10.80 2.27 -12.44
CA CYS A 46 -11.68 1.14 -12.15
C CYS A 46 -11.43 0.51 -10.77
N ALA A 47 -10.16 0.34 -10.37
CA ALA A 47 -9.81 -0.16 -9.04
C ALA A 47 -10.19 0.82 -7.91
N HIS A 48 -10.36 0.29 -6.70
CA HIS A 48 -10.33 1.10 -5.49
C HIS A 48 -8.89 1.55 -5.24
N ARG A 49 -8.71 2.78 -4.75
CA ARG A 49 -7.39 3.39 -4.58
C ARG A 49 -7.34 4.04 -3.22
N LEU A 50 -6.30 3.73 -2.45
CA LEU A 50 -6.14 4.21 -1.09
C LEU A 50 -4.76 4.85 -0.91
N GLN A 51 -4.75 6.01 -0.26
CA GLN A 51 -3.51 6.68 0.15
C GLN A 51 -3.29 6.47 1.63
N MET A 52 -2.63 5.38 1.97
CA MET A 52 -2.44 4.96 3.35
C MET A 52 -1.23 4.04 3.47
N ALA A 53 -0.78 3.85 4.69
CA ALA A 53 0.18 2.82 5.04
C ALA A 53 -0.54 1.61 5.65
N VAL A 54 0.14 0.46 5.67
CA VAL A 54 -0.32 -0.75 6.35
C VAL A 54 0.54 -0.99 7.59
N CYS A 55 -0.11 -1.27 8.72
CA CYS A 55 0.55 -1.54 9.99
C CYS A 55 -0.30 -2.38 10.93
N ALA A 56 0.35 -3.02 11.90
CA ALA A 56 -0.30 -3.90 12.87
C ALA A 56 -1.29 -3.17 13.80
N THR A 57 -1.08 -1.88 14.08
CA THR A 57 -1.90 -1.08 14.98
C THR A 57 -2.33 0.21 14.29
N ALA A 58 -3.62 0.53 14.37
CA ALA A 58 -4.17 1.75 13.79
C ALA A 58 -3.49 3.00 14.36
N SER A 59 -2.94 3.84 13.49
CA SER A 59 -2.18 5.03 13.88
C SER A 59 -2.15 6.07 12.76
N ARG A 60 -1.43 7.17 13.00
CA ARG A 60 -0.93 8.06 11.96
C ARG A 60 0.59 7.95 11.91
N VAL A 61 1.13 7.87 10.70
CA VAL A 61 2.57 7.70 10.47
C VAL A 61 3.09 8.79 9.53
N HIS A 62 4.38 9.09 9.60
CA HIS A 62 5.03 10.05 8.72
C HIS A 62 5.60 9.33 7.50
N PHE A 63 5.32 9.87 6.32
CA PHE A 63 5.86 9.32 5.08
C PHE A 63 6.98 10.19 4.55
N VAL A 64 8.13 9.57 4.29
CA VAL A 64 9.29 10.21 3.67
C VAL A 64 9.18 10.00 2.17
N THR A 65 9.27 11.08 1.39
CA THR A 65 9.40 11.02 -0.06
C THR A 65 10.86 11.27 -0.46
N ASN A 66 11.60 10.21 -0.79
CA ASN A 66 13.01 10.30 -1.16
C ASN A 66 13.38 9.31 -2.29
N GLY A 67 12.63 9.35 -3.39
CA GLY A 67 12.85 8.45 -4.53
C GLY A 67 12.71 6.99 -4.11
N ALA A 68 13.72 6.16 -4.41
CA ALA A 68 13.79 4.75 -4.04
C ALA A 68 13.86 4.50 -2.51
N PHE A 69 14.17 5.54 -1.72
CA PHE A 69 14.19 5.45 -0.25
C PHE A 69 12.93 6.04 0.38
N SER A 70 11.83 6.10 -0.36
CA SER A 70 10.54 6.56 0.18
C SER A 70 9.93 5.48 1.08
N GLY A 71 9.20 5.88 2.11
CA GLY A 71 8.54 4.92 2.98
C GLY A 71 8.12 5.53 4.33
N VAL A 72 7.63 4.68 5.22
CA VAL A 72 7.14 5.09 6.54
C VAL A 72 8.32 5.30 7.50
N LEU A 73 8.50 6.54 7.96
CA LEU A 73 9.62 6.94 8.81
C LEU A 73 9.74 6.08 10.08
N GLU A 74 8.60 5.81 10.72
CA GLU A 74 8.51 5.02 11.95
C GLU A 74 9.00 3.57 11.77
N PHE A 75 9.04 3.08 10.52
CA PHE A 75 9.49 1.73 10.19
C PHE A 75 10.88 1.72 9.54
N MET A 76 11.59 2.85 9.52
CA MET A 76 12.94 2.99 8.97
C MET A 76 14.00 3.14 10.08
N PRO A 77 14.49 2.03 10.67
CA PRO A 77 15.44 2.09 11.79
C PRO A 77 16.77 2.80 11.43
N GLY A 78 17.16 2.81 10.16
CA GLY A 78 18.39 3.46 9.68
C GLY A 78 18.28 4.96 9.36
N TYR A 79 17.07 5.51 9.26
CA TYR A 79 16.85 6.92 8.86
C TYR A 79 17.02 7.91 10.04
N GLN A 80 17.52 7.43 11.18
CA GLN A 80 17.50 8.15 12.46
C GLN A 80 18.57 9.23 12.64
N LYS A 81 19.48 9.50 11.68
CA LYS A 81 20.58 10.47 11.92
C LYS A 81 20.93 11.39 10.74
N PRO A 82 20.67 12.70 10.84
CA PRO A 82 19.64 13.33 11.67
C PRO A 82 18.25 13.10 11.04
N PRO A 83 17.17 13.06 11.83
CA PRO A 83 15.83 13.15 11.26
C PRO A 83 15.78 14.40 10.36
N PRO A 84 15.02 14.38 9.25
CA PRO A 84 14.85 15.55 8.41
C PRO A 84 14.50 16.71 9.33
N ARG A 85 15.17 17.86 9.17
CA ARG A 85 15.15 19.00 10.10
C ARG A 85 13.74 19.50 10.49
N ARG A 86 12.68 18.96 9.88
CA ARG A 86 11.27 19.14 10.20
C ARG A 86 10.46 17.85 9.98
N VAL A 87 10.53 16.87 10.89
CA VAL A 87 9.60 15.70 10.88
C VAL A 87 8.14 16.18 10.83
N ALA A 88 7.82 17.24 11.56
CA ALA A 88 6.49 17.87 11.55
C ALA A 88 6.05 18.43 10.18
N ALA A 89 6.96 18.59 9.23
CA ALA A 89 6.63 19.02 7.87
C ALA A 89 6.41 17.84 6.90
N LEU A 90 6.64 16.60 7.33
CA LEU A 90 6.39 15.42 6.52
C LEU A 90 4.88 15.18 6.39
N PRO A 91 4.42 14.67 5.22
CA PRO A 91 3.04 14.23 5.09
C PRO A 91 2.75 13.12 6.10
N THR A 92 1.59 13.22 6.75
CA THR A 92 1.10 12.18 7.65
C THR A 92 0.01 11.38 6.97
N LEU A 93 0.09 10.06 7.09
CA LEU A 93 -0.84 9.12 6.49
C LEU A 93 -1.61 8.37 7.57
N GLU A 94 -2.82 7.98 7.22
CA GLU A 94 -3.52 6.96 8.00
C GLU A 94 -2.79 5.63 7.83
N CYS A 95 -2.70 4.88 8.93
CA CYS A 95 -2.15 3.55 8.94
C CYS A 95 -3.14 2.59 9.59
N ARG A 96 -3.45 1.49 8.90
CA ARG A 96 -4.40 0.45 9.36
C ARG A 96 -3.88 -0.93 9.00
N ARG A 97 -4.48 -1.94 9.61
CA ARG A 97 -4.25 -3.34 9.24
C ARG A 97 -4.87 -3.63 7.87
N LEU A 98 -4.28 -4.57 7.13
CA LEU A 98 -4.77 -4.95 5.81
C LEU A 98 -6.07 -5.74 5.87
N ASP A 99 -6.29 -6.55 6.91
CA ASP A 99 -7.56 -7.24 7.12
C ASP A 99 -8.73 -6.25 7.25
N TRP A 100 -8.56 -5.19 8.05
CA TRP A 100 -9.54 -4.13 8.21
C TRP A 100 -9.86 -3.45 6.87
N VAL A 101 -8.84 -3.20 6.04
CA VAL A 101 -9.05 -2.61 4.70
C VAL A 101 -9.91 -3.54 3.85
N LEU A 102 -9.56 -4.83 3.77
CA LEU A 102 -10.30 -5.80 2.97
C LEU A 102 -11.76 -5.96 3.46
N GLU A 103 -11.97 -5.93 4.77
CA GLU A 103 -13.31 -5.92 5.38
C GLU A 103 -14.15 -4.71 4.94
N GLN A 104 -13.57 -3.51 4.79
CA GLN A 104 -14.32 -2.33 4.33
C GLN A 104 -14.87 -2.49 2.90
N PHE A 105 -14.25 -3.36 2.10
CA PHE A 105 -14.70 -3.68 0.75
C PHE A 105 -15.48 -5.01 0.67
N GLY A 106 -15.73 -5.67 1.81
CA GLY A 106 -16.38 -6.97 1.85
C GLY A 106 -15.57 -8.08 1.16
N VAL A 107 -14.24 -7.96 1.14
CA VAL A 107 -13.34 -8.89 0.46
C VAL A 107 -12.77 -9.88 1.47
N THR A 108 -13.01 -11.17 1.25
CA THR A 108 -12.44 -12.28 2.05
C THR A 108 -11.50 -13.17 1.23
N HIS A 109 -11.41 -12.94 -0.08
CA HIS A 109 -10.59 -13.70 -1.00
C HIS A 109 -9.91 -12.78 -2.02
N VAL A 110 -8.60 -12.97 -2.22
CA VAL A 110 -7.79 -12.24 -3.19
C VAL A 110 -7.07 -13.23 -4.10
N ASP A 111 -7.42 -13.24 -5.38
CA ASP A 111 -6.82 -14.16 -6.36
C ASP A 111 -5.33 -13.85 -6.64
N PHE A 112 -4.93 -12.57 -6.55
CA PHE A 112 -3.53 -12.17 -6.73
C PHE A 112 -3.19 -10.97 -5.86
N PHE A 113 -2.20 -11.13 -4.99
CA PHE A 113 -1.70 -10.07 -4.10
C PHE A 113 -0.26 -9.69 -4.48
N SER A 114 -0.10 -8.60 -5.25
CA SER A 114 1.20 -7.99 -5.46
C SER A 114 1.62 -7.20 -4.22
N LEU A 115 2.64 -7.68 -3.52
CA LEU A 115 3.19 -7.06 -2.31
C LEU A 115 4.63 -6.60 -2.54
N ASP A 116 4.83 -5.29 -2.73
CA ASP A 116 6.14 -4.67 -2.88
C ASP A 116 6.20 -3.39 -2.05
N VAL A 117 6.78 -3.48 -0.85
CA VAL A 117 6.82 -2.36 0.12
C VAL A 117 8.24 -2.10 0.63
N GLU A 118 9.25 -2.53 -0.15
CA GLU A 118 10.68 -2.25 0.06
C GLU A 118 11.18 -2.64 1.47
N GLY A 119 10.80 -3.83 1.94
CA GLY A 119 11.31 -4.44 3.19
C GLY A 119 10.31 -4.54 4.35
N GLY A 120 9.06 -4.11 4.14
CA GLY A 120 7.97 -4.20 5.11
C GLY A 120 7.01 -5.40 4.92
N GLU A 121 7.35 -6.34 4.04
CA GLU A 121 6.42 -7.36 3.53
C GLU A 121 5.92 -8.27 4.66
N LEU A 122 6.81 -8.75 5.54
CA LEU A 122 6.44 -9.62 6.66
C LEU A 122 5.46 -8.92 7.61
N GLN A 123 5.69 -7.65 7.92
CA GLN A 123 4.85 -6.85 8.81
C GLN A 123 3.47 -6.65 8.20
N VAL A 124 3.38 -6.44 6.88
CA VAL A 124 2.11 -6.38 6.15
C VAL A 124 1.37 -7.72 6.27
N LEU A 125 2.04 -8.84 6.00
CA LEU A 125 1.42 -10.18 6.06
C LEU A 125 0.93 -10.55 7.47
N GLN A 126 1.58 -10.05 8.51
CA GLN A 126 1.14 -10.21 9.91
C GLN A 126 -0.12 -9.37 10.25
N THR A 127 -0.53 -8.45 9.37
CA THR A 127 -1.78 -7.70 9.54
C THR A 127 -3.02 -8.44 9.00
N LEU A 128 -2.86 -9.63 8.45
CA LEU A 128 -3.95 -10.44 7.92
C LEU A 128 -4.35 -11.53 8.92
N ASP A 129 -5.65 -11.74 9.08
CA ASP A 129 -6.18 -12.95 9.69
C ASP A 129 -6.38 -14.03 8.63
N TRP A 130 -5.40 -14.91 8.50
CA TRP A 130 -5.37 -16.00 7.52
C TRP A 130 -6.44 -17.08 7.75
N SER A 131 -7.13 -17.08 8.90
CA SER A 131 -8.30 -17.95 9.11
C SER A 131 -9.56 -17.44 8.41
N ARG A 132 -9.58 -16.15 8.05
CA ARG A 132 -10.72 -15.45 7.46
C ARG A 132 -10.46 -14.96 6.04
N ILE A 133 -9.21 -14.64 5.73
CA ILE A 133 -8.79 -14.08 4.45
C ILE A 133 -7.92 -15.11 3.73
N THR A 134 -8.27 -15.38 2.48
CA THR A 134 -7.55 -16.32 1.62
C THR A 134 -6.91 -15.60 0.44
N MET A 135 -5.76 -16.10 0.01
CA MET A 135 -5.03 -15.57 -1.14
C MET A 135 -4.49 -16.74 -1.97
N ASP A 136 -4.70 -16.72 -3.28
CA ASP A 136 -4.24 -17.80 -4.16
C ASP A 136 -2.75 -17.66 -4.49
N VAL A 137 -2.31 -16.43 -4.77
CA VAL A 137 -0.93 -16.09 -5.12
C VAL A 137 -0.52 -14.78 -4.45
N ILE A 138 0.68 -14.76 -3.88
CA ILE A 138 1.38 -13.60 -3.35
C ILE A 138 2.71 -13.46 -4.10
#